data_AF-A0A3C0I1K6-F1
#
_entry.id   AF-A0A3C0I1K6-F1
#
_cell.length_a   1.000
_cell.length_b   1.000
_cell.length_c   1.000
_cell.angle_alpha   90.00
_cell.angle_beta   90.00
_cell.angle_gamma   90.00
#
_symmetry.space_group_name_H-M   'P 1'
#
loop_
_entity.id
_entity.type
_entity.pdbx_description
1 polymer ?
#
loop_
_entity_poly.entity_id
_entity_poly.type
_entity_poly.pdbx_seq_one_letter_code
_entity_poly.pdbx_strand_id
1 'polypeptide(L)'
;MEDSTAPYLLQNAGLLGIYSDELLPPIDGKPIRPPVFFVPASKHYSLPKGAAILGVGANNLRAIPLDRYGRMDTTVLQQKLAECQANLEPVIGVTAVFGTTEEGNVDPLEEILNIRTALHADGLDFAVHADAAWGGYFAAMLLAPSESETKSSTENGPVPVLPMSDYVHKQYAHLLEADTITVDPHKTGYLPYPAGALCYRNKLMRSLVAFEAPYTNPDSNGSTDEGGSNSTHDYPEEDLIMGRYGIEGSKPGAAAAGVYLSHAVIPTDQSGYGTLLGRTLFNCKMFHLALLGLNWKYKDFYVVPVPHTGNHSLSEEELQAALKALHGKGYNELIRDPKAMALLKENGADLNIICFAFNFRDKEGNWNTSLDKANDFNKAIYDRCGVKLHDNIHDYSFVTSTTAFSLSGYGEKFFNDYAGRLMKNDDPTSTSWDADSIAVMRSVIMDPWLTESRDGKPFIIDVVAELGAIVQDVLQEEMS
;
A
#
# COMPACT_ATOMS: atom_id res chain seq x y z
N MET A 1 -8.97 36.23 26.99
CA MET A 1 -10.15 35.39 27.27
C MET A 1 -9.63 33.97 27.25
N GLU A 2 -9.63 33.29 28.41
CA GLU A 2 -9.53 31.83 28.39
C GLU A 2 -10.61 31.33 27.42
N ASP A 3 -10.21 30.57 26.42
CA ASP A 3 -11.12 30.11 25.37
C ASP A 3 -12.33 29.43 26.03
N SER A 4 -13.50 30.06 25.96
CA SER A 4 -14.70 29.58 26.64
C SER A 4 -15.17 28.22 26.12
N THR A 5 -14.61 27.77 25.00
CA THR A 5 -14.86 26.44 24.45
C THR A 5 -13.92 25.38 25.01
N ALA A 6 -12.78 25.75 25.62
CA ALA A 6 -11.74 24.83 26.04
C ALA A 6 -12.24 23.67 26.91
N PRO A 7 -13.11 23.86 27.94
CA PRO A 7 -13.62 22.74 28.74
C PRO A 7 -14.43 21.71 27.95
N TYR A 8 -14.97 22.09 26.79
CA TYR A 8 -15.84 21.28 25.95
C TYR A 8 -15.12 20.65 24.75
N LEU A 9 -13.86 20.99 24.52
CA LEU A 9 -13.06 20.41 23.45
C LEU A 9 -12.64 18.97 23.77
N LEU A 10 -12.48 18.13 22.74
CA LEU A 10 -12.05 16.73 22.89
C LEU A 10 -10.74 16.60 23.66
N GLN A 11 -9.82 17.56 23.51
CA GLN A 11 -8.52 17.58 24.16
C GLN A 11 -8.62 17.66 25.70
N ASN A 12 -9.69 18.29 26.22
CA ASN A 12 -9.88 18.50 27.66
C ASN A 12 -10.99 17.62 28.23
N ALA A 13 -12.13 17.51 27.55
CA ALA A 13 -13.26 16.68 27.98
C ALA A 13 -13.00 15.18 27.77
N GLY A 14 -12.18 14.83 26.78
CA GLY A 14 -11.99 13.45 26.33
C GLY A 14 -13.24 12.85 25.68
N LEU A 15 -13.10 11.65 25.12
CA LEU A 15 -14.22 10.92 24.51
C LEU A 15 -15.35 10.62 25.51
N LEU A 16 -15.00 10.26 26.75
CA LEU A 16 -15.99 9.96 27.79
C LEU A 16 -16.81 11.20 28.18
N GLY A 17 -16.19 12.38 28.24
CA GLY A 17 -16.90 13.62 28.53
C GLY A 17 -17.83 14.01 27.39
N ILE A 18 -17.35 13.95 26.15
CA ILE A 18 -18.15 14.29 24.96
C ILE A 18 -19.38 13.39 24.83
N TYR A 19 -19.25 12.09 25.07
CA TYR A 19 -20.36 11.13 24.98
C TYR A 19 -21.22 11.04 26.25
N SER A 20 -21.14 12.03 27.14
CA SER A 20 -22.09 12.18 28.24
C SER A 20 -23.43 12.73 27.75
N ASP A 21 -24.53 12.38 28.43
CA ASP A 21 -25.87 12.90 28.11
C ASP A 21 -25.97 14.44 28.26
N GLU A 22 -25.02 15.07 28.97
CA GLU A 22 -24.93 16.52 29.12
C GLU A 22 -24.45 17.21 27.83
N LEU A 23 -23.45 16.62 27.15
CA LEU A 23 -22.87 17.19 25.92
C LEU A 23 -23.47 16.61 24.64
N LEU A 24 -23.88 15.34 24.65
CA LEU A 24 -24.51 14.64 23.53
C LEU A 24 -25.80 13.94 23.98
N PRO A 25 -26.90 14.69 24.14
CA PRO A 25 -28.16 14.13 24.60
C PRO A 25 -28.76 13.13 23.59
N PRO A 26 -29.54 12.13 24.05
CA PRO A 26 -30.24 11.19 23.18
C PRO A 26 -31.18 11.85 22.17
N ILE A 27 -31.22 11.33 20.95
CA ILE A 27 -32.17 11.74 19.89
C ILE A 27 -33.33 10.76 19.87
N ASP A 28 -34.56 11.26 20.04
CA ASP A 28 -35.78 10.44 20.13
C ASP A 28 -35.67 9.30 21.17
N GLY A 29 -34.99 9.59 22.28
CA GLY A 29 -34.74 8.61 23.36
C GLY A 29 -33.70 7.54 23.04
N LYS A 30 -32.99 7.64 21.91
CA LYS A 30 -31.88 6.76 21.53
C LYS A 30 -30.54 7.45 21.80
N PRO A 31 -29.62 6.84 22.57
CA PRO A 31 -28.30 7.41 22.77
C PRO A 31 -27.50 7.36 21.47
N ILE A 32 -26.65 8.36 21.26
CA ILE A 32 -25.68 8.38 20.17
C ILE A 32 -24.61 7.32 20.48
N ARG A 33 -24.33 6.43 19.53
CA ARG A 33 -23.36 5.35 19.74
C ARG A 33 -21.92 5.89 19.68
N PRO A 34 -20.95 5.23 20.36
CA PRO A 34 -19.54 5.56 20.21
C PRO A 34 -19.10 5.59 18.75
N PRO A 35 -18.14 6.46 18.38
CA PRO A 35 -17.80 6.67 17.00
C PRO A 35 -16.91 5.54 16.47
N VAL A 36 -16.92 5.37 15.16
CA VAL A 36 -16.13 4.32 14.49
C VAL A 36 -15.27 4.85 13.36
N PHE A 37 -14.25 4.06 13.04
CA PHE A 37 -13.40 4.23 11.86
C PHE A 37 -13.53 3.00 10.98
N PHE A 38 -13.61 3.20 9.67
CA PHE A 38 -13.53 2.12 8.70
C PHE A 38 -12.15 2.07 8.06
N VAL A 39 -11.65 0.86 7.90
CA VAL A 39 -10.30 0.56 7.39
C VAL A 39 -10.38 -0.72 6.58
N PRO A 40 -9.52 -0.94 5.59
CA PRO A 40 -9.50 -2.22 4.89
C PRO A 40 -9.02 -3.33 5.83
N ALA A 41 -9.40 -4.56 5.52
CA ALA A 41 -8.91 -5.77 6.18
C ALA A 41 -7.37 -5.83 6.20
N SER A 42 -6.75 -5.46 5.07
CA SER A 42 -5.30 -5.37 4.80
C SER A 42 -4.58 -4.18 5.45
N LYS A 43 -5.25 -3.41 6.32
CA LYS A 43 -4.62 -2.28 7.03
C LYS A 43 -3.33 -2.67 7.74
N HIS A 44 -2.40 -1.72 7.80
CA HIS A 44 -1.21 -1.87 8.63
C HIS A 44 -1.58 -1.85 10.13
N TYR A 45 -0.83 -2.60 10.94
CA TYR A 45 -1.08 -2.74 12.39
C TYR A 45 -0.99 -1.40 13.17
N SER A 46 -0.43 -0.35 12.57
CA SER A 46 -0.40 1.00 13.16
C SER A 46 -1.79 1.55 13.41
N LEU A 47 -2.80 1.23 12.59
CA LEU A 47 -4.16 1.75 12.75
C LEU A 47 -4.86 1.21 14.02
N PRO A 48 -4.96 -0.12 14.26
CA PRO A 48 -5.55 -0.62 15.51
C PRO A 48 -4.74 -0.17 16.75
N LYS A 49 -3.42 -0.06 16.63
CA LYS A 49 -2.57 0.52 17.69
C LYS A 49 -2.91 1.99 17.94
N GLY A 50 -3.11 2.77 16.88
CA GLY A 50 -3.53 4.17 16.96
C GLY A 50 -4.89 4.33 17.63
N ALA A 51 -5.87 3.52 17.24
CA ALA A 51 -7.19 3.50 17.88
C ALA A 51 -7.12 3.16 19.38
N ALA A 52 -6.25 2.23 19.77
CA ALA A 52 -6.00 1.91 21.17
C ALA A 52 -5.35 3.09 21.94
N ILE A 53 -4.34 3.73 21.35
CA ILE A 53 -3.66 4.91 21.93
C ILE A 53 -4.62 6.09 22.11
N LEU A 54 -5.50 6.33 21.13
CA LEU A 54 -6.51 7.40 21.17
C LEU A 54 -7.63 7.14 22.19
N GLY A 55 -7.69 5.96 22.81
CA GLY A 55 -8.76 5.59 23.74
C GLY A 55 -10.11 5.29 23.06
N VAL A 56 -10.16 5.26 21.72
CA VAL A 56 -11.35 4.86 20.94
C VAL A 56 -11.51 3.33 20.98
N GLY A 57 -10.41 2.59 21.09
CA GLY A 57 -10.40 1.14 21.20
C GLY A 57 -10.43 0.44 19.83
N ALA A 58 -9.69 -0.67 19.70
CA ALA A 58 -9.54 -1.40 18.44
C ALA A 58 -10.87 -1.96 17.91
N ASN A 59 -11.86 -2.23 18.77
CA ASN A 59 -13.18 -2.72 18.35
C ASN A 59 -14.00 -1.67 17.58
N ASN A 60 -13.68 -0.38 17.75
CA ASN A 60 -14.29 0.72 17.01
C ASN A 60 -13.54 1.03 15.70
N LEU A 61 -12.48 0.28 15.41
CA LEU A 61 -11.80 0.27 14.11
C LEU A 61 -12.32 -0.93 13.29
N ARG A 62 -13.37 -0.70 12.50
CA ARG A 62 -14.10 -1.73 11.75
C ARG A 62 -13.41 -2.03 10.44
N ALA A 63 -12.91 -3.26 10.32
CA ALA A 63 -12.32 -3.77 9.09
C ALA A 63 -13.40 -4.05 8.03
N ILE A 64 -13.20 -3.55 6.81
CA ILE A 64 -13.97 -3.90 5.63
C ILE A 64 -13.23 -5.03 4.89
N PRO A 65 -13.89 -6.16 4.57
CA PRO A 65 -13.26 -7.27 3.86
C PRO A 65 -12.77 -6.85 2.47
N LEU A 66 -11.87 -7.66 1.90
CA LEU A 66 -11.30 -7.38 0.59
C LEU A 66 -12.09 -8.06 -0.52
N ASP A 67 -12.07 -7.43 -1.70
CA ASP A 67 -12.51 -8.04 -2.94
C ASP A 67 -11.50 -9.07 -3.47
N ARG A 68 -11.81 -9.70 -4.61
CA ARG A 68 -10.92 -10.70 -5.23
C ARG A 68 -9.56 -10.13 -5.65
N TYR A 69 -9.41 -8.81 -5.78
CA TYR A 69 -8.18 -8.14 -6.17
C TYR A 69 -7.32 -7.74 -4.97
N GLY A 70 -7.76 -8.03 -3.74
CA GLY A 70 -7.05 -7.65 -2.50
C GLY A 70 -7.29 -6.19 -2.09
N ARG A 71 -8.36 -5.56 -2.60
CA ARG A 71 -8.70 -4.15 -2.35
C ARG A 71 -9.97 -4.07 -1.51
N MET A 72 -10.20 -2.95 -0.82
CA MET A 72 -11.40 -2.76 -0.01
C MET A 72 -12.69 -3.03 -0.80
N ASP A 73 -13.59 -3.89 -0.28
CA ASP A 73 -14.91 -4.09 -0.88
C ASP A 73 -15.85 -2.91 -0.54
N THR A 74 -15.99 -1.99 -1.48
CA THR A 74 -16.80 -0.77 -1.32
C THR A 74 -18.30 -1.05 -1.24
N THR A 75 -18.77 -2.21 -1.72
CA THR A 75 -20.17 -2.61 -1.54
C THR A 75 -20.44 -2.89 -0.07
N VAL A 76 -19.52 -3.59 0.61
CA VAL A 76 -19.62 -3.84 2.05
C VAL A 76 -19.44 -2.55 2.85
N LEU A 77 -18.49 -1.68 2.45
CA LEU A 77 -18.34 -0.36 3.08
C LEU A 77 -19.65 0.44 3.05
N GLN A 78 -20.30 0.54 1.88
CA GLN A 78 -21.54 1.28 1.72
C GLN A 78 -22.65 0.74 2.63
N GLN A 79 -22.79 -0.59 2.72
CA GLN A 79 -23.74 -1.23 3.64
C GLN A 79 -23.45 -0.86 5.09
N LYS A 80 -22.18 -0.91 5.52
CA LYS A 80 -21.80 -0.58 6.90
C LYS A 80 -21.99 0.90 7.25
N LEU A 81 -21.76 1.81 6.31
CA LEU A 81 -22.02 3.23 6.51
C LEU A 81 -23.53 3.51 6.64
N ALA A 82 -24.37 2.85 5.83
CA ALA A 82 -25.83 2.94 5.96
C ALA A 82 -26.33 2.38 7.30
N GLU A 83 -25.74 1.28 7.79
CA GLU A 83 -26.01 0.75 9.14
C GLU A 83 -25.65 1.79 10.23
N CYS A 84 -24.51 2.47 10.11
CA CYS A 84 -24.11 3.51 11.06
C CYS A 84 -25.11 4.68 11.09
N GLN A 85 -25.54 5.16 9.92
CA GLN A 85 -26.51 6.25 9.80
C GLN A 85 -27.85 5.89 10.45
N ALA A 86 -28.37 4.68 10.18
CA ALA A 86 -29.63 4.21 10.76
C ALA A 86 -29.59 4.04 12.29
N ASN A 87 -28.39 3.87 12.85
CA ASN A 87 -28.16 3.60 14.27
C ASN A 87 -27.64 4.81 15.07
N LEU A 88 -27.56 6.00 14.48
CA LEU A 88 -26.96 7.20 15.11
C LEU A 88 -25.55 6.93 15.62
N GLU A 89 -24.73 6.30 14.77
CA GLU A 89 -23.35 5.96 15.06
C GLU A 89 -22.40 6.81 14.20
N PRO A 90 -21.70 7.80 14.78
CA PRO A 90 -20.82 8.67 14.03
C PRO A 90 -19.65 7.92 13.40
N VAL A 91 -19.26 8.33 12.20
CA VAL A 91 -18.11 7.80 11.48
C VAL A 91 -17.03 8.88 11.45
N ILE A 92 -15.90 8.65 12.13
CA ILE A 92 -14.82 9.63 12.14
C ILE A 92 -14.13 9.67 10.78
N GLY A 93 -13.89 8.50 10.20
CA GLY A 93 -13.29 8.44 8.88
C GLY A 93 -13.22 7.05 8.27
N VAL A 94 -12.91 7.05 6.98
CA VAL A 94 -12.58 5.87 6.18
C VAL A 94 -11.13 5.99 5.72
N THR A 95 -10.34 4.94 5.92
CA THR A 95 -8.97 4.86 5.38
C THR A 95 -8.95 4.10 4.07
N ALA A 96 -8.37 4.70 3.03
CA ALA A 96 -7.97 4.01 1.81
C ALA A 96 -6.46 3.77 1.85
N VAL A 97 -6.00 2.56 1.57
CA VAL A 97 -4.58 2.22 1.56
C VAL A 97 -4.03 2.31 0.13
N PHE A 98 -2.95 3.08 -0.04
CA PHE A 98 -2.21 3.22 -1.28
C PHE A 98 -0.89 2.46 -1.14
N GLY A 99 -0.88 1.21 -1.60
CA GLY A 99 0.21 0.28 -1.37
C GLY A 99 0.03 -0.48 -0.07
N THR A 100 -0.82 -1.50 -0.07
CA THR A 100 -0.96 -2.43 1.06
C THR A 100 0.39 -3.03 1.42
N THR A 101 0.60 -3.30 2.72
CA THR A 101 1.92 -3.72 3.24
C THR A 101 2.37 -5.04 2.63
N GLU A 102 1.42 -5.93 2.37
CA GLU A 102 1.69 -7.30 1.94
C GLU A 102 1.69 -7.42 0.41
N GLU A 103 0.72 -6.83 -0.29
CA GLU A 103 0.51 -7.04 -1.74
C GLU A 103 0.77 -5.79 -2.60
N GLY A 104 0.99 -4.63 -1.98
CA GLY A 104 1.14 -3.38 -2.72
C GLY A 104 -0.11 -2.95 -3.49
N ASN A 105 -1.30 -3.40 -3.06
CA ASN A 105 -2.57 -3.03 -3.68
C ASN A 105 -2.95 -1.57 -3.39
N VAL A 106 -3.76 -0.99 -4.29
CA VAL A 106 -4.29 0.37 -4.14
C VAL A 106 -5.81 0.28 -3.98
N ASP A 107 -6.34 0.85 -2.91
CA ASP A 107 -7.78 0.84 -2.63
C ASP A 107 -8.57 1.78 -3.58
N PRO A 108 -9.88 1.49 -3.79
CA PRO A 108 -10.77 2.25 -4.66
C PRO A 108 -11.19 3.60 -4.05
N LEU A 109 -10.27 4.56 -4.02
CA LEU A 109 -10.48 5.89 -3.44
C LEU A 109 -11.61 6.66 -4.13
N GLU A 110 -11.71 6.59 -5.46
CA GLU A 110 -12.79 7.26 -6.20
C GLU A 110 -14.17 6.79 -5.70
N GLU A 111 -14.37 5.48 -5.57
CA GLU A 111 -15.61 4.91 -5.08
C GLU A 111 -15.88 5.31 -3.61
N ILE A 112 -14.86 5.35 -2.76
CA ILE A 112 -14.97 5.83 -1.37
C ILE A 112 -15.44 7.30 -1.33
N LEU A 113 -14.87 8.16 -2.18
CA LEU A 113 -15.24 9.57 -2.29
C LEU A 113 -16.66 9.75 -2.84
N ASN A 114 -17.07 8.93 -3.81
CA ASN A 114 -18.43 8.90 -4.34
C ASN A 114 -19.44 8.49 -3.25
N ILE A 115 -19.12 7.47 -2.45
CA ILE A 115 -19.94 7.06 -1.30
C ILE A 115 -20.07 8.21 -0.29
N ARG A 116 -18.96 8.88 0.06
CA ARG A 116 -19.00 10.06 0.94
C ARG A 116 -19.93 11.14 0.41
N THR A 117 -19.78 11.48 -0.88
CA THR A 117 -20.58 12.53 -1.53
C THR A 117 -22.07 12.20 -1.50
N ALA A 118 -22.43 10.95 -1.76
CA ALA A 118 -23.82 10.49 -1.70
C ALA A 118 -24.40 10.58 -0.28
N LEU A 119 -23.66 10.09 0.72
CA LEU A 119 -24.14 10.05 2.12
C LEU A 119 -24.17 11.42 2.80
N HIS A 120 -23.29 12.35 2.39
CA HIS A 120 -23.32 13.72 2.89
C HIS A 120 -24.67 14.38 2.56
N ALA A 121 -25.20 14.17 1.35
CA ALA A 121 -26.52 14.67 0.99
C ALA A 121 -27.64 14.16 1.92
N ASP A 122 -27.44 12.99 2.53
CA ASP A 122 -28.37 12.33 3.46
C ASP A 122 -28.01 12.57 4.95
N GLY A 123 -27.02 13.42 5.24
CA GLY A 123 -26.67 13.87 6.59
C GLY A 123 -25.60 13.04 7.32
N LEU A 124 -24.92 12.09 6.64
CA LEU A 124 -23.75 11.41 7.18
C LEU A 124 -22.49 11.84 6.41
N ASP A 125 -21.50 12.39 7.11
CA ASP A 125 -20.19 12.74 6.54
C ASP A 125 -19.06 12.06 7.34
N PHE A 126 -17.89 11.95 6.73
CA PHE A 126 -16.71 11.33 7.33
C PHE A 126 -15.41 11.80 6.65
N ALA A 127 -14.31 11.85 7.42
CA ALA A 127 -13.00 12.16 6.87
C ALA A 127 -12.47 11.00 6.03
N VAL A 128 -11.71 11.29 4.98
CA VAL A 128 -10.99 10.30 4.19
C VAL A 128 -9.50 10.42 4.44
N HIS A 129 -8.90 9.36 4.96
CA HIS A 129 -7.45 9.25 5.12
C HIS A 129 -6.89 8.34 4.02
N ALA A 130 -5.89 8.80 3.27
CA ALA A 130 -5.10 7.94 2.42
C ALA A 130 -3.85 7.49 3.19
N ASP A 131 -3.79 6.22 3.56
CA ASP A 131 -2.53 5.61 4.03
C ASP A 131 -1.67 5.29 2.80
N ALA A 132 -0.92 6.29 2.36
CA ALA A 132 0.03 6.19 1.26
C ALA A 132 1.47 6.09 1.79
N ALA A 133 1.67 5.50 2.98
CA ALA A 133 3.00 5.36 3.56
C ALA A 133 3.95 4.69 2.54
N TRP A 134 3.50 3.62 1.89
CA TRP A 134 4.22 2.99 0.78
C TRP A 134 3.99 3.70 -0.55
N GLY A 135 2.74 3.97 -0.92
CA GLY A 135 2.37 4.43 -2.27
C GLY A 135 2.56 5.92 -2.55
N GLY A 136 2.87 6.76 -1.56
CA GLY A 136 2.77 8.22 -1.71
C GLY A 136 3.72 8.80 -2.76
N TYR A 137 4.98 8.34 -2.82
CA TYR A 137 5.94 8.83 -3.81
C TYR A 137 5.58 8.44 -5.25
N PHE A 138 4.77 7.39 -5.46
CA PHE A 138 4.31 7.02 -6.81
C PHE A 138 3.42 8.11 -7.44
N ALA A 139 2.86 9.03 -6.65
CA ALA A 139 2.13 10.19 -7.18
C ALA A 139 2.99 11.05 -8.13
N ALA A 140 4.33 11.05 -7.96
CA ALA A 140 5.26 11.72 -8.86
C ALA A 140 5.14 11.25 -10.32
N MET A 141 4.64 10.03 -10.57
CA MET A 141 4.41 9.51 -11.92
C MET A 141 3.31 10.25 -12.69
N LEU A 142 2.44 11.01 -11.99
CA LEU A 142 1.36 11.76 -12.61
C LEU A 142 1.70 13.25 -12.80
N LEU A 143 2.70 13.75 -12.08
CA LEU A 143 3.03 15.17 -12.07
C LEU A 143 3.95 15.52 -13.24
N ALA A 144 3.51 16.44 -14.10
CA ALA A 144 4.33 16.96 -15.19
C ALA A 144 5.54 17.72 -14.63
N PRO A 145 6.72 17.65 -15.27
CA PRO A 145 7.88 18.42 -14.84
C PRO A 145 7.61 19.93 -14.88
N SER A 146 8.19 20.67 -13.94
CA SER A 146 8.21 22.14 -13.97
C SER A 146 8.86 22.67 -15.26
N GLU A 147 8.33 23.75 -15.84
CA GLU A 147 8.86 24.39 -17.06
C GLU A 147 10.35 24.78 -16.96
N SER A 148 10.88 24.98 -15.74
CA SER A 148 12.30 25.27 -15.51
C SER A 148 13.24 24.08 -15.73
N GLU A 149 12.70 22.86 -15.83
CA GLU A 149 13.47 21.61 -15.86
C GLU A 149 13.27 20.80 -17.16
N THR A 150 12.81 21.44 -18.23
CA THR A 150 12.78 20.83 -19.58
C THR A 150 14.20 20.68 -20.16
N LYS A 151 15.09 19.97 -19.46
CA LYS A 151 16.24 19.35 -20.08
C LYS A 151 15.75 18.06 -20.72
N SER A 152 15.50 18.17 -22.02
CA SER A 152 15.39 17.05 -22.96
C SER A 152 16.54 16.06 -22.72
N SER A 153 16.29 15.03 -21.90
CA SER A 153 17.03 13.79 -21.99
C SER A 153 16.03 12.71 -22.40
N THR A 154 15.84 12.61 -23.71
CA THR A 154 15.24 11.46 -24.39
C THR A 154 16.13 10.22 -24.31
N GLU A 155 17.18 10.23 -23.50
CA GLU A 155 17.95 9.03 -23.19
C GLU A 155 17.15 8.18 -22.22
N ASN A 156 16.42 7.21 -22.79
CA ASN A 156 15.93 6.07 -22.03
C ASN A 156 17.12 5.48 -21.26
N GLY A 157 17.11 5.65 -19.94
CA GLY A 157 18.04 4.92 -19.07
C GLY A 157 17.90 3.41 -19.28
N PRO A 158 18.78 2.60 -18.68
CA PRO A 158 18.96 1.20 -19.06
C PRO A 158 17.74 0.31 -18.72
N VAL A 159 16.79 0.83 -17.94
CA VAL A 159 15.52 0.18 -17.62
C VAL A 159 14.36 1.04 -18.15
N PRO A 160 13.38 0.46 -18.87
CA PRO A 160 12.19 1.16 -19.32
C PRO A 160 11.36 1.74 -18.17
N VAL A 161 10.66 2.84 -18.44
CA VAL A 161 9.67 3.42 -17.51
C VAL A 161 8.29 2.90 -17.90
N LEU A 162 7.63 2.18 -17.00
CA LEU A 162 6.25 1.72 -17.19
C LEU A 162 5.28 2.65 -16.46
N PRO A 163 4.21 3.14 -17.10
CA PRO A 163 3.15 3.85 -16.38
C PRO A 163 2.36 2.90 -15.47
N MET A 164 1.61 3.49 -14.53
CA MET A 164 0.61 2.75 -13.74
C MET A 164 -0.46 2.11 -14.64
N SER A 165 -1.11 1.05 -14.16
CA SER A 165 -2.33 0.52 -14.78
C SER A 165 -3.44 1.57 -14.80
N ASP A 166 -4.43 1.39 -15.68
CA ASP A 166 -5.55 2.34 -15.77
C ASP A 166 -6.31 2.46 -14.45
N TYR A 167 -6.51 1.33 -13.76
CA TYR A 167 -7.13 1.32 -12.43
C TYR A 167 -6.34 2.16 -11.44
N VAL A 168 -5.03 1.91 -11.29
CA VAL A 168 -4.20 2.58 -10.30
C VAL A 168 -4.09 4.06 -10.62
N HIS A 169 -3.87 4.41 -11.88
CA HIS A 169 -3.82 5.80 -12.33
C HIS A 169 -5.09 6.57 -11.92
N LYS A 170 -6.26 5.95 -12.08
CA LYS A 170 -7.54 6.53 -11.68
C LYS A 170 -7.59 6.84 -10.18
N GLN A 171 -7.14 5.92 -9.34
CA GLN A 171 -7.13 6.14 -7.88
C GLN A 171 -6.17 7.27 -7.47
N TYR A 172 -4.99 7.35 -8.09
CA TYR A 172 -4.02 8.43 -7.83
C TYR A 172 -4.52 9.80 -8.30
N ALA A 173 -5.35 9.87 -9.35
CA ALA A 173 -5.96 11.13 -9.81
C ALA A 173 -6.85 11.77 -8.73
N HIS A 174 -7.41 10.96 -7.83
CA HIS A 174 -8.25 11.41 -6.72
C HIS A 174 -7.50 11.58 -5.38
N LEU A 175 -6.18 11.31 -5.33
CA LEU A 175 -5.43 11.29 -4.08
C LEU A 175 -5.46 12.63 -3.32
N LEU A 176 -5.47 13.75 -4.05
CA LEU A 176 -5.54 15.10 -3.47
C LEU A 176 -6.91 15.44 -2.84
N GLU A 177 -7.93 14.61 -3.07
CA GLU A 177 -9.26 14.79 -2.48
C GLU A 177 -9.40 14.14 -1.10
N ALA A 178 -8.44 13.31 -0.69
CA ALA A 178 -8.32 12.82 0.68
C ALA A 178 -8.05 13.97 1.64
N ASP A 179 -8.62 13.93 2.85
CA ASP A 179 -8.44 14.98 3.85
C ASP A 179 -7.04 14.97 4.46
N THR A 180 -6.47 13.77 4.58
CA THR A 180 -5.11 13.56 5.05
C THR A 180 -4.43 12.42 4.28
N ILE A 181 -3.12 12.54 4.11
CA ILE A 181 -2.29 11.54 3.43
C ILE A 181 -1.07 11.23 4.30
N THR A 182 -0.90 9.98 4.71
CA THR A 182 0.38 9.51 5.25
C THR A 182 1.32 9.20 4.09
N VAL A 183 2.59 9.60 4.16
CA VAL A 183 3.63 9.25 3.19
C VAL A 183 4.97 9.07 3.87
N ASP A 184 5.73 8.03 3.51
CA ASP A 184 7.03 7.77 4.12
C ASP A 184 8.18 7.96 3.13
N PRO A 185 8.94 9.06 3.24
CA PRO A 185 10.24 9.20 2.56
C PRO A 185 11.19 8.02 2.78
N HIS A 186 11.19 7.40 3.97
CA HIS A 186 12.06 6.25 4.25
C HIS A 186 11.60 4.92 3.62
N LYS A 187 10.49 4.92 2.87
CA LYS A 187 10.00 3.77 2.09
C LYS A 187 10.36 4.00 0.62
N THR A 188 9.39 4.37 -0.20
CA THR A 188 9.54 4.53 -1.65
C THR A 188 10.17 5.88 -2.04
N GLY A 189 10.45 6.73 -1.05
CA GLY A 189 11.31 7.91 -1.22
C GLY A 189 12.81 7.60 -1.19
N TYR A 190 13.22 6.36 -0.91
CA TYR A 190 14.63 5.92 -0.84
C TYR A 190 15.48 6.65 0.21
N LEU A 191 14.87 7.25 1.24
CA LEU A 191 15.61 7.86 2.33
C LEU A 191 15.94 6.85 3.44
N PRO A 192 17.07 7.03 4.16
CA PRO A 192 17.32 6.29 5.39
C PRO A 192 16.25 6.59 6.46
N TYR A 193 15.97 5.59 7.30
CA TYR A 193 15.20 5.80 8.52
C TYR A 193 15.90 6.79 9.46
N PRO A 194 15.16 7.62 10.22
CA PRO A 194 13.70 7.80 10.21
C PRO A 194 13.25 8.99 9.35
N ALA A 195 12.23 8.79 8.51
CA ALA A 195 11.54 9.85 7.79
C ALA A 195 10.12 9.40 7.38
N GLY A 196 9.13 9.74 8.20
CA GLY A 196 7.69 9.64 7.89
C GLY A 196 7.05 11.03 7.85
N ALA A 197 5.92 11.16 7.16
CA ALA A 197 5.21 12.42 7.01
C ALA A 197 3.69 12.24 6.97
N LEU A 198 2.98 13.28 7.41
CA LEU A 198 1.53 13.42 7.31
C LEU A 198 1.22 14.74 6.62
N CYS A 199 0.46 14.68 5.54
CA CYS A 199 0.00 15.83 4.79
C CYS A 199 -1.49 16.06 5.07
N TYR A 200 -1.85 17.31 5.36
CA TYR A 200 -3.24 17.73 5.51
C TYR A 200 -3.66 18.47 4.24
N ARG A 201 -4.81 18.10 3.65
CA ARG A 201 -5.40 18.85 2.54
C ARG A 201 -5.74 20.28 2.96
N ASN A 202 -6.27 20.44 4.16
CA ASN A 202 -6.52 21.72 4.79
C ASN A 202 -5.60 21.91 6.00
N LYS A 203 -4.69 22.88 5.92
CA LYS A 203 -3.73 23.23 6.99
C LYS A 203 -4.40 23.46 8.35
N LEU A 204 -5.64 23.96 8.39
CA LEU A 204 -6.37 24.23 9.64
C LEU A 204 -6.63 22.96 10.46
N MET A 205 -6.66 21.77 9.85
CA MET A 205 -6.88 20.50 10.54
C MET A 205 -5.78 20.20 11.57
N ARG A 206 -4.54 20.67 11.36
CA ARG A 206 -3.44 20.44 12.29
C ARG A 206 -3.67 21.09 13.66
N SER A 207 -4.53 22.11 13.73
CA SER A 207 -4.89 22.77 14.99
C SER A 207 -5.72 21.87 15.90
N LEU A 208 -6.36 20.82 15.37
CA LEU A 208 -7.10 19.83 16.17
C LEU A 208 -6.20 18.97 17.06
N VAL A 209 -4.89 18.97 16.86
CA VAL A 209 -3.93 18.25 17.72
C VAL A 209 -3.00 19.20 18.46
N ALA A 210 -3.20 20.51 18.32
CA ALA A 210 -2.35 21.51 18.93
C ALA A 210 -2.63 21.62 20.43
N PHE A 211 -1.59 21.50 21.24
CA PHE A 211 -1.58 21.93 22.64
C PHE A 211 -0.69 23.17 22.78
N GLU A 212 -1.12 24.14 23.58
CA GLU A 212 -0.22 25.23 23.98
C GLU A 212 0.82 24.67 24.94
N ALA A 213 2.04 24.48 24.43
CA ALA A 213 3.19 24.27 25.27
C ALA A 213 3.79 25.65 25.62
N PRO A 214 3.91 26.01 26.91
CA PRO A 214 4.66 27.18 27.32
C PRO A 214 6.14 26.90 27.09
N TYR A 215 6.61 27.05 25.85
CA TYR A 215 8.04 27.08 25.59
C TYR A 215 8.60 28.39 26.16
N THR A 216 9.76 28.29 26.79
CA THR A 216 10.57 29.40 27.29
C THR A 216 11.05 30.27 26.12
N ASN A 217 10.15 31.08 25.58
CA ASN A 217 10.48 32.36 24.96
C ASN A 217 9.33 33.32 25.23
N PRO A 218 9.33 33.98 26.42
CA PRO A 218 8.32 34.97 26.76
C PRO A 218 8.34 36.22 25.85
N ASP A 219 9.37 36.36 25.01
CA ASP A 219 9.65 37.62 24.30
C ASP A 219 8.98 37.73 22.91
N SER A 220 8.40 36.67 22.35
CA SER A 220 7.62 36.79 21.09
C SER A 220 6.23 37.39 21.29
N ASN A 221 5.87 37.77 22.52
CA ASN A 221 4.66 38.55 22.82
C ASN A 221 4.94 40.05 23.09
N GLY A 222 6.11 40.58 22.73
CA GLY A 222 6.33 42.02 22.85
C GLY A 222 7.77 42.55 22.78
N SER A 223 8.74 41.86 22.19
CA SER A 223 10.04 42.49 21.93
C SER A 223 9.93 43.41 20.70
N THR A 224 9.68 44.70 20.95
CA THR A 224 10.14 45.78 20.08
C THR A 224 11.67 45.78 20.07
N ASP A 225 12.28 44.87 19.32
CA ASP A 225 13.70 44.98 19.01
C ASP A 225 13.84 45.99 17.86
N GLU A 226 14.00 47.26 18.24
CA GLU A 226 14.47 48.32 17.36
C GLU A 226 15.93 48.05 16.96
N GLY A 227 16.17 47.05 16.12
CA GLY A 227 17.53 46.83 15.60
C GLY A 227 17.83 45.44 15.09
N GLY A 228 17.25 45.02 13.95
CA GLY A 228 17.74 43.82 13.28
C GLY A 228 16.89 43.38 12.09
N SER A 229 17.27 43.87 10.90
CA SER A 229 16.82 43.47 9.55
C SER A 229 15.32 43.18 9.35
N ASN A 230 14.68 43.99 8.51
CA ASN A 230 13.45 43.64 7.79
C ASN A 230 13.61 42.30 7.06
N SER A 231 13.36 41.17 7.72
CA SER A 231 13.03 39.93 7.04
C SER A 231 11.53 39.97 6.77
N THR A 232 11.18 40.17 5.50
CA THR A 232 9.87 39.85 4.98
C THR A 232 9.69 38.33 5.10
N HIS A 233 9.29 37.84 6.27
CA HIS A 233 8.93 36.44 6.40
C HIS A 233 7.58 36.24 5.72
N ASP A 234 7.55 35.45 4.65
CA ASP A 234 6.34 35.04 3.92
C ASP A 234 5.37 34.19 4.78
N TYR A 235 5.71 33.92 6.05
CA TYR A 235 4.94 33.07 6.96
C TYR A 235 4.81 33.72 8.35
N PRO A 236 3.60 33.69 8.97
CA PRO A 236 3.39 34.10 10.36
C PRO A 236 4.34 33.37 11.33
N GLU A 237 4.83 34.04 12.37
CA GLU A 237 5.75 33.43 13.36
C GLU A 237 5.20 32.16 14.02
N GLU A 238 3.88 32.07 14.19
CA GLU A 238 3.19 30.89 14.74
C GLU A 238 3.31 29.63 13.85
N ASP A 239 3.63 29.80 12.56
CA ASP A 239 3.89 28.70 11.64
C ASP A 239 5.29 28.09 11.81
N LEU A 240 6.20 28.79 12.50
CA LEU A 240 7.59 28.35 12.67
C LEU A 240 7.74 27.33 13.82
N ILE A 241 6.76 27.25 14.73
CA ILE A 241 6.78 26.30 15.86
C ILE A 241 6.18 24.95 15.45
N MET A 242 6.92 24.21 14.62
CA MET A 242 6.45 22.94 14.05
C MET A 242 6.21 21.82 15.09
N GLY A 243 6.80 21.91 16.28
CA GLY A 243 6.63 20.92 17.36
C GLY A 243 5.25 20.95 18.03
N ARG A 244 4.40 21.94 17.71
CA ARG A 244 3.06 22.07 18.29
C ARG A 244 2.01 21.17 17.62
N TYR A 245 2.24 20.78 16.37
CA TYR A 245 1.20 20.24 15.48
C TYR A 245 1.35 18.74 15.20
N GLY A 246 1.80 17.97 16.19
CA GLY A 246 2.05 16.53 16.04
C GLY A 246 2.18 15.79 17.38
N ILE A 247 2.42 14.49 17.31
CA ILE A 247 2.56 13.60 18.48
C ILE A 247 3.96 13.74 19.11
N GLU A 248 4.98 13.89 18.27
CA GLU A 248 6.38 13.98 18.71
C GLU A 248 6.72 15.37 19.26
N GLY A 249 7.70 15.43 20.15
CA GLY A 249 8.30 16.68 20.64
C GLY A 249 9.52 17.08 19.81
N SER A 250 10.72 16.98 20.42
CA SER A 250 11.98 17.22 19.71
C SER A 250 12.17 16.21 18.58
N LYS A 251 12.59 16.71 17.41
CA LYS A 251 12.71 15.95 16.17
C LYS A 251 13.96 16.38 15.38
N PRO A 252 14.65 15.46 14.68
CA PRO A 252 15.92 15.77 14.05
C PRO A 252 15.75 16.65 12.81
N GLY A 253 16.30 17.87 12.83
CA GLY A 253 16.37 18.72 11.64
C GLY A 253 17.11 18.07 10.46
N ALA A 254 18.03 17.13 10.74
CA ALA A 254 18.72 16.35 9.74
C ALA A 254 17.79 15.47 8.88
N ALA A 255 16.68 14.96 9.44
CA ALA A 255 15.70 14.20 8.66
C ALA A 255 15.00 15.11 7.63
N ALA A 256 14.59 16.31 8.05
CA ALA A 256 14.00 17.30 7.15
C ALA A 256 14.99 17.75 6.06
N ALA A 257 16.27 17.99 6.43
CA ALA A 257 17.32 18.32 5.47
C ALA A 257 17.57 17.18 4.46
N GLY A 258 17.53 15.92 4.92
CA GLY A 258 17.64 14.75 4.06
C GLY A 258 16.51 14.68 3.03
N VAL A 259 15.25 14.82 3.48
CA VAL A 259 14.08 14.84 2.60
C VAL A 259 14.18 15.99 1.59
N TYR A 260 14.50 17.20 2.06
CA TYR A 260 14.67 18.37 1.20
C TYR A 260 15.75 18.15 0.14
N LEU A 261 16.93 17.66 0.52
CA LEU A 261 18.01 17.40 -0.42
C LEU A 261 17.61 16.33 -1.45
N SER A 262 16.91 15.28 -1.01
CA SER A 262 16.42 14.24 -1.91
C SER A 262 15.45 14.80 -2.93
N HIS A 263 14.48 15.64 -2.52
CA HIS A 263 13.53 16.29 -3.44
C HIS A 263 14.18 17.32 -4.36
N ALA A 264 15.23 18.01 -3.90
CA ALA A 264 15.98 18.96 -4.71
C ALA A 264 16.88 18.29 -5.77
N VAL A 265 17.36 17.06 -5.50
CA VAL A 265 18.21 16.29 -6.43
C VAL A 265 17.39 15.36 -7.32
N ILE A 266 16.30 14.81 -6.80
CA ILE A 266 15.36 13.92 -7.48
C ILE A 266 13.98 14.59 -7.38
N PRO A 267 13.56 15.36 -8.40
CA PRO A 267 12.27 16.05 -8.39
C PRO A 267 11.11 15.09 -8.12
N THR A 268 10.11 15.56 -7.36
CA THR A 268 8.89 14.78 -7.05
C THR A 268 7.88 14.82 -8.20
N ASP A 269 8.36 14.67 -9.44
CA ASP A 269 7.57 14.65 -10.67
C ASP A 269 8.10 13.58 -11.65
N GLN A 270 7.58 13.55 -12.87
CA GLN A 270 7.95 12.57 -13.89
C GLN A 270 9.44 12.60 -14.28
N SER A 271 10.14 13.72 -14.09
CA SER A 271 11.58 13.85 -14.39
C SER A 271 12.49 13.19 -13.34
N GLY A 272 12.01 13.03 -12.11
CA GLY A 272 12.75 12.43 -10.99
C GLY A 272 12.11 11.14 -10.49
N TYR A 273 11.40 11.21 -9.35
CA TYR A 273 10.81 10.06 -8.69
C TYR A 273 9.80 9.32 -9.59
N GLY A 274 9.09 10.02 -10.47
CA GLY A 274 8.18 9.37 -11.42
C GLY A 274 8.90 8.42 -12.38
N THR A 275 10.07 8.82 -12.90
CA THR A 275 10.92 7.94 -13.71
C THR A 275 11.50 6.79 -12.89
N LEU A 276 12.00 7.08 -11.69
CA LEU A 276 12.60 6.08 -10.78
C LEU A 276 11.59 4.97 -10.42
N LEU A 277 10.38 5.36 -10.05
CA LEU A 277 9.32 4.44 -9.64
C LEU A 277 8.66 3.77 -10.83
N GLY A 278 8.58 4.40 -12.00
CA GLY A 278 8.13 3.73 -13.23
C GLY A 278 9.08 2.62 -13.69
N ARG A 279 10.39 2.75 -13.46
CA ARG A 279 11.35 1.63 -13.65
C ARG A 279 11.14 0.51 -12.64
N THR A 280 10.84 0.89 -11.41
CA THR A 280 10.54 -0.05 -10.33
C THR A 280 9.27 -0.86 -10.66
N LEU A 281 8.21 -0.22 -11.18
CA LEU A 281 7.02 -0.91 -11.67
C LEU A 281 7.34 -1.81 -12.86
N PHE A 282 8.14 -1.35 -13.83
CA PHE A 282 8.56 -2.18 -14.95
C PHE A 282 9.23 -3.48 -14.46
N ASN A 283 10.22 -3.38 -13.58
CA ASN A 283 10.91 -4.53 -13.01
C ASN A 283 9.97 -5.44 -12.21
N CYS A 284 9.00 -4.86 -11.50
CA CYS A 284 7.95 -5.61 -10.82
C CYS A 284 7.11 -6.45 -11.81
N LYS A 285 6.66 -5.85 -12.93
CA LYS A 285 5.92 -6.58 -13.96
C LYS A 285 6.77 -7.66 -14.65
N MET A 286 8.06 -7.40 -14.85
CA MET A 286 8.98 -8.38 -15.39
C MET A 286 9.22 -9.55 -14.42
N PHE A 287 9.29 -9.29 -13.11
CA PHE A 287 9.34 -10.35 -12.08
C PHE A 287 8.06 -11.19 -12.08
N HIS A 288 6.88 -10.56 -12.18
CA HIS A 288 5.62 -11.28 -12.34
C HIS A 288 5.64 -12.20 -13.56
N LEU A 289 6.08 -11.68 -14.71
CA LEU A 289 6.19 -12.46 -15.94
C LEU A 289 7.18 -13.63 -15.81
N ALA A 290 8.31 -13.41 -15.15
CA ALA A 290 9.30 -14.45 -14.88
C ALA A 290 8.77 -15.55 -13.94
N LEU A 291 7.95 -15.20 -12.93
CA LEU A 291 7.24 -16.18 -12.09
C LEU A 291 6.33 -17.07 -12.96
N LEU A 292 5.51 -16.49 -13.82
CA LEU A 292 4.69 -17.26 -14.77
C LEU A 292 5.54 -18.13 -15.70
N GLY A 293 6.76 -17.68 -16.01
CA GLY A 293 7.82 -18.44 -16.68
C GLY A 293 8.07 -19.83 -16.08
N LEU A 294 8.00 -19.95 -14.76
CA LEU A 294 8.17 -21.22 -14.05
C LEU A 294 7.09 -22.23 -14.44
N ASN A 295 5.84 -21.78 -14.62
CA ASN A 295 4.70 -22.64 -14.99
C ASN A 295 4.83 -23.20 -16.41
N TRP A 296 5.60 -22.56 -17.29
CA TRP A 296 5.88 -23.07 -18.64
C TRP A 296 7.11 -23.97 -18.70
N LYS A 297 7.99 -23.88 -17.70
CA LYS A 297 9.24 -24.66 -17.62
C LYS A 297 9.04 -25.97 -16.87
N TYR A 298 8.39 -25.94 -15.71
CA TYR A 298 8.23 -27.08 -14.82
C TYR A 298 6.85 -27.73 -14.98
N LYS A 299 6.77 -29.06 -14.76
CA LYS A 299 5.54 -29.84 -14.92
C LYS A 299 4.95 -30.34 -13.61
N ASP A 300 5.79 -30.43 -12.59
CA ASP A 300 5.48 -31.05 -11.30
C ASP A 300 5.16 -30.03 -10.20
N PHE A 301 5.36 -28.74 -10.49
CA PHE A 301 4.87 -27.64 -9.66
C PHE A 301 4.43 -26.45 -10.53
N TYR A 302 3.69 -25.53 -9.92
CA TYR A 302 3.38 -24.23 -10.48
C TYR A 302 3.33 -23.16 -9.40
N VAL A 303 3.50 -21.90 -9.79
CA VAL A 303 3.33 -20.71 -8.97
C VAL A 303 2.03 -20.00 -9.33
N VAL A 304 1.36 -19.46 -8.31
CA VAL A 304 0.19 -18.60 -8.45
C VAL A 304 0.50 -17.24 -7.82
N PRO A 305 0.82 -16.23 -8.63
CA PRO A 305 0.87 -14.85 -8.15
C PRO A 305 -0.49 -14.42 -7.59
N VAL A 306 -0.46 -13.65 -6.49
CA VAL A 306 -1.66 -13.12 -5.84
C VAL A 306 -2.42 -12.14 -6.74
N PRO A 307 -1.76 -11.16 -7.40
CA PRO A 307 -2.45 -10.27 -8.33
C PRO A 307 -3.18 -11.08 -9.40
N HIS A 308 -4.44 -10.75 -9.65
CA HIS A 308 -5.14 -11.31 -10.81
C HIS A 308 -4.44 -10.87 -12.08
N THR A 309 -4.19 -11.82 -12.97
CA THR A 309 -3.92 -11.55 -14.38
C THR A 309 -5.26 -11.31 -15.05
N GLY A 310 -5.45 -10.17 -15.71
CA GLY A 310 -6.75 -9.90 -16.32
C GLY A 310 -6.87 -8.53 -16.95
N ASN A 311 -7.13 -8.53 -18.27
CA ASN A 311 -7.87 -7.46 -18.92
C ASN A 311 -9.26 -8.03 -19.21
N HIS A 312 -10.34 -7.32 -18.85
CA HIS A 312 -11.73 -7.76 -19.09
C HIS A 312 -12.05 -8.10 -20.56
N SER A 313 -11.12 -7.82 -21.48
CA SER A 313 -11.22 -8.01 -22.92
C SER A 313 -10.70 -9.36 -23.44
N LEU A 314 -9.95 -10.15 -22.65
CA LEU A 314 -9.36 -11.44 -23.07
C LEU A 314 -9.86 -12.58 -22.19
N SER A 315 -10.00 -13.78 -22.75
CA SER A 315 -10.12 -14.99 -21.95
C SER A 315 -8.81 -15.30 -21.22
N GLU A 316 -8.89 -16.09 -20.14
CA GLU A 316 -7.70 -16.50 -19.37
C GLU A 316 -6.67 -17.22 -20.26
N GLU A 317 -7.12 -18.10 -21.16
CA GLU A 317 -6.23 -18.83 -22.08
C GLU A 317 -5.50 -17.90 -23.06
N GLU A 318 -6.22 -16.94 -23.64
CA GLU A 318 -5.63 -15.94 -24.55
C GLU A 318 -4.63 -15.05 -23.81
N LEU A 319 -4.95 -14.66 -22.58
CA LEU A 319 -4.08 -13.85 -21.74
C LEU A 319 -2.78 -14.59 -21.40
N GLN A 320 -2.88 -15.85 -20.96
CA GLN A 320 -1.71 -16.68 -20.66
C GLN A 320 -0.84 -16.88 -21.90
N ALA A 321 -1.44 -17.10 -23.07
CA ALA A 321 -0.71 -17.21 -24.34
C ALA A 321 0.00 -15.90 -24.70
N ALA A 322 -0.66 -14.75 -24.51
CA ALA A 322 -0.09 -13.44 -24.78
C ALA A 322 1.06 -13.11 -23.82
N LEU A 323 0.92 -13.38 -22.53
CA LEU A 323 1.99 -13.20 -21.53
C LEU A 323 3.18 -14.13 -21.84
N LYS A 324 2.92 -15.41 -22.16
CA LYS A 324 3.97 -16.35 -22.57
C LYS A 324 4.78 -15.85 -23.76
N ALA A 325 4.15 -15.19 -24.72
CA ALA A 325 4.83 -14.62 -25.88
C ALA A 325 5.80 -13.48 -25.48
N LEU A 326 5.59 -12.81 -24.35
CA LEU A 326 6.47 -11.75 -23.86
C LEU A 326 7.68 -12.27 -23.07
N HIS A 327 7.60 -13.49 -22.52
CA HIS A 327 8.62 -14.01 -21.64
C HIS A 327 9.94 -14.29 -22.37
N GLY A 328 11.02 -13.68 -21.87
CA GLY A 328 12.35 -13.78 -22.47
C GLY A 328 12.67 -12.73 -23.54
N LYS A 329 11.70 -11.88 -23.92
CA LYS A 329 11.96 -10.73 -24.79
C LYS A 329 12.85 -9.71 -24.09
N GLY A 330 13.81 -9.17 -24.84
CA GLY A 330 14.63 -8.04 -24.37
C GLY A 330 13.83 -6.75 -24.26
N TYR A 331 14.32 -5.79 -23.48
CA TYR A 331 13.67 -4.51 -23.19
C TYR A 331 13.42 -3.71 -24.47
N ASN A 332 14.38 -3.69 -25.40
CA ASN A 332 14.22 -3.01 -26.69
C ASN A 332 13.15 -3.66 -27.57
N GLU A 333 12.95 -4.97 -27.48
CA GLU A 333 11.88 -5.66 -28.20
C GLU A 333 10.51 -5.30 -27.60
N LEU A 334 10.41 -5.30 -26.28
CA LEU A 334 9.20 -4.93 -25.55
C LEU A 334 8.78 -3.47 -25.84
N ILE A 335 9.70 -2.51 -25.74
CA ILE A 335 9.42 -1.09 -25.99
C ILE A 335 8.91 -0.84 -27.42
N ARG A 336 9.40 -1.59 -28.40
CA ARG A 336 8.99 -1.46 -29.81
C ARG A 336 7.62 -2.07 -30.11
N ASP A 337 7.04 -2.81 -29.16
CA ASP A 337 5.73 -3.43 -29.28
C ASP A 337 4.74 -2.76 -28.30
N PRO A 338 3.95 -1.77 -28.76
CA PRO A 338 2.97 -1.09 -27.92
C PRO A 338 1.93 -2.04 -27.29
N LYS A 339 1.63 -3.17 -27.95
CA LYS A 339 0.69 -4.17 -27.40
C LYS A 339 1.32 -4.93 -26.25
N ALA A 340 2.61 -5.26 -26.35
CA ALA A 340 3.37 -5.86 -25.25
C ALA A 340 3.42 -4.92 -24.03
N MET A 341 3.73 -3.63 -24.25
CA MET A 341 3.77 -2.64 -23.17
C MET A 341 2.40 -2.44 -22.51
N ALA A 342 1.32 -2.39 -23.30
CA ALA A 342 -0.04 -2.31 -22.78
C ALA A 342 -0.42 -3.56 -21.96
N LEU A 343 0.01 -4.76 -22.41
CA LEU A 343 -0.24 -5.99 -21.67
C LEU A 343 0.53 -6.02 -20.34
N LEU A 344 1.80 -5.63 -20.33
CA LEU A 344 2.61 -5.56 -19.10
C LEU A 344 2.04 -4.56 -18.10
N LYS A 345 1.62 -3.38 -18.57
CA LYS A 345 1.00 -2.33 -17.75
C LYS A 345 -0.19 -2.86 -16.94
N GLU A 346 -1.07 -3.63 -17.58
CA GLU A 346 -2.33 -4.09 -16.99
C GLU A 346 -2.23 -5.44 -16.23
N ASN A 347 -1.08 -6.11 -16.20
CA ASN A 347 -0.94 -7.42 -15.54
C ASN A 347 0.09 -7.41 -14.41
N GLY A 348 -0.20 -8.10 -13.30
CA GLY A 348 0.63 -8.12 -12.09
C GLY A 348 0.22 -7.10 -11.04
N ALA A 349 1.08 -6.83 -10.06
CA ALA A 349 0.73 -6.01 -8.89
C ALA A 349 0.38 -4.56 -9.24
N ASP A 350 -0.46 -3.93 -8.42
CA ASP A 350 -0.83 -2.52 -8.57
C ASP A 350 0.40 -1.61 -8.44
N LEU A 351 1.20 -1.84 -7.39
CA LEU A 351 2.51 -1.22 -7.20
C LEU A 351 3.63 -2.27 -7.28
N ASN A 352 4.69 -2.12 -6.48
CA ASN A 352 5.94 -2.85 -6.60
C ASN A 352 6.13 -3.97 -5.55
N ILE A 353 5.04 -4.59 -5.11
CA ILE A 353 5.07 -5.73 -4.18
C ILE A 353 4.29 -6.88 -4.82
N ILE A 354 4.86 -8.07 -4.87
CA ILE A 354 4.19 -9.27 -5.40
C ILE A 354 4.25 -10.37 -4.36
N CYS A 355 3.07 -10.81 -3.93
CA CYS A 355 2.91 -12.07 -3.21
C CYS A 355 2.64 -13.23 -4.18
N PHE A 356 3.10 -14.43 -3.83
CA PHE A 356 2.91 -15.64 -4.61
C PHE A 356 3.08 -16.89 -3.76
N ALA A 357 2.43 -17.98 -4.15
CA ALA A 357 2.58 -19.29 -3.55
C ALA A 357 2.71 -20.37 -4.63
N PHE A 358 3.37 -21.46 -4.29
CA PHE A 358 3.50 -22.63 -5.15
C PHE A 358 2.52 -23.72 -4.75
N ASN A 359 2.17 -24.55 -5.71
CA ASN A 359 1.52 -25.83 -5.49
C ASN A 359 2.19 -26.90 -6.36
N PHE A 360 1.98 -28.17 -6.03
CA PHE A 360 2.80 -29.27 -6.55
C PHE A 360 1.98 -30.52 -6.91
N ARG A 361 2.61 -31.45 -7.63
CA ARG A 361 2.12 -32.81 -7.84
C ARG A 361 2.69 -33.76 -6.81
N ASP A 362 1.85 -34.64 -6.26
CA ASP A 362 2.28 -35.71 -5.37
C ASP A 362 3.07 -36.81 -6.09
N LYS A 363 3.52 -37.83 -5.33
CA LYS A 363 4.31 -38.95 -5.86
C LYS A 363 3.52 -39.79 -6.88
N GLU A 364 2.20 -39.76 -6.80
CA GLU A 364 1.27 -40.41 -7.72
C GLU A 364 0.97 -39.55 -8.97
N GLY A 365 1.49 -38.33 -9.04
CA GLY A 365 1.34 -37.39 -10.15
C GLY A 365 0.03 -36.60 -10.12
N ASN A 366 -0.73 -36.62 -9.03
CA ASN A 366 -1.95 -35.83 -8.87
C ASN A 366 -1.63 -34.44 -8.32
N TRP A 367 -2.39 -33.43 -8.73
CA TRP A 367 -2.25 -32.10 -8.13
C TRP A 367 -2.69 -32.12 -6.67
N ASN A 368 -1.89 -31.50 -5.81
CA ASN A 368 -2.28 -31.29 -4.42
C ASN A 368 -3.53 -30.40 -4.33
N THR A 369 -4.47 -30.82 -3.49
CA THR A 369 -5.77 -30.17 -3.23
C THR A 369 -5.95 -29.77 -1.75
N SER A 370 -4.90 -29.89 -0.94
CA SER A 370 -4.86 -29.52 0.47
C SER A 370 -4.13 -28.20 0.66
N LEU A 371 -4.76 -27.22 1.31
CA LEU A 371 -4.10 -25.96 1.66
C LEU A 371 -3.02 -26.18 2.71
N ASP A 372 -3.22 -27.08 3.67
CA ASP A 372 -2.20 -27.40 4.67
C ASP A 372 -0.91 -27.90 4.02
N LYS A 373 -1.02 -28.83 3.06
CA LYS A 373 0.15 -29.31 2.31
C LYS A 373 0.79 -28.21 1.45
N ALA A 374 -0.02 -27.32 0.87
CA ALA A 374 0.52 -26.18 0.14
C ALA A 374 1.26 -25.21 1.07
N ASN A 375 0.75 -24.98 2.28
CA ASN A 375 1.40 -24.16 3.29
C ASN A 375 2.74 -24.75 3.73
N ASP A 376 2.78 -26.05 4.02
CA ASP A 376 4.02 -26.77 4.37
C ASP A 376 5.05 -26.66 3.25
N PHE A 377 4.63 -26.88 1.99
CA PHE A 377 5.49 -26.77 0.83
C PHE A 377 6.06 -25.35 0.66
N ASN A 378 5.22 -24.31 0.75
CA ASN A 378 5.68 -22.92 0.66
C ASN A 378 6.58 -22.54 1.83
N LYS A 379 6.32 -23.07 3.03
CA LYS A 379 7.19 -22.87 4.19
C LYS A 379 8.56 -23.52 3.96
N ALA A 380 8.61 -24.74 3.43
CA ALA A 380 9.86 -25.44 3.13
C ALA A 380 10.69 -24.68 2.07
N ILE A 381 10.04 -24.10 1.06
CA ILE A 381 10.69 -23.19 0.09
C ILE A 381 11.22 -21.94 0.81
N TYR A 382 10.39 -21.29 1.63
CA TYR A 382 10.82 -20.09 2.37
C TYR A 382 12.00 -20.37 3.31
N ASP A 383 12.06 -21.54 3.94
CA ASP A 383 13.16 -21.91 4.83
C ASP A 383 14.53 -21.95 4.12
N ARG A 384 14.55 -22.02 2.77
CA ARG A 384 15.74 -21.92 1.90
C ARG A 384 16.02 -20.50 1.40
N CYS A 385 15.02 -19.62 1.42
CA CYS A 385 15.09 -18.26 0.86
C CYS A 385 15.07 -17.16 1.94
N GLY A 386 14.69 -17.49 3.17
CA GLY A 386 14.61 -16.58 4.30
C GLY A 386 15.94 -16.52 5.05
N VAL A 387 16.55 -15.33 5.10
CA VAL A 387 17.79 -15.10 5.83
C VAL A 387 17.54 -15.26 7.33
N LYS A 388 18.25 -16.20 7.98
CA LYS A 388 18.13 -16.43 9.42
C LYS A 388 19.29 -15.77 10.15
N LEU A 389 19.07 -15.51 11.44
CA LEU A 389 20.10 -14.97 12.31
C LEU A 389 21.29 -15.96 12.35
N HIS A 390 22.50 -15.43 12.09
CA HIS A 390 23.77 -16.17 12.02
C HIS A 390 24.07 -16.93 10.72
N ASP A 391 23.16 -16.96 9.76
CA ASP A 391 23.46 -17.56 8.45
C ASP A 391 24.42 -16.65 7.65
N ASN A 392 25.26 -17.26 6.82
CA ASN A 392 26.10 -16.52 5.88
C ASN A 392 25.25 -16.09 4.68
N ILE A 393 25.10 -14.79 4.47
CA ILE A 393 24.25 -14.24 3.40
C ILE A 393 24.67 -14.71 2.00
N HIS A 394 25.94 -15.07 1.81
CA HIS A 394 26.46 -15.55 0.53
C HIS A 394 26.00 -16.98 0.17
N ASP A 395 25.37 -17.70 1.10
CA ASP A 395 24.88 -19.05 0.86
C ASP A 395 23.48 -19.04 0.21
N TYR A 396 22.84 -17.87 0.10
CA TYR A 396 21.53 -17.71 -0.52
C TYR A 396 21.67 -17.24 -1.98
N SER A 397 21.14 -18.03 -2.92
CA SER A 397 21.02 -17.60 -4.32
C SER A 397 19.77 -16.74 -4.59
N PHE A 398 18.77 -16.82 -3.71
CA PHE A 398 17.57 -16.02 -3.75
C PHE A 398 17.11 -15.68 -2.33
N VAL A 399 16.71 -14.42 -2.11
CA VAL A 399 16.23 -13.94 -0.80
C VAL A 399 14.83 -13.36 -0.95
N THR A 400 13.94 -13.74 -0.04
CA THR A 400 12.56 -13.25 -0.03
C THR A 400 11.99 -13.11 1.38
N SER A 401 10.79 -12.56 1.47
CA SER A 401 10.01 -12.51 2.71
C SER A 401 8.77 -13.40 2.60
N THR A 402 8.08 -13.63 3.71
CA THR A 402 6.84 -14.41 3.74
C THR A 402 5.80 -13.74 4.61
N THR A 403 4.53 -14.05 4.34
CA THR A 403 3.37 -13.68 5.13
C THR A 403 2.29 -14.75 4.98
N ALA A 404 1.16 -14.58 5.65
CA ALA A 404 0.02 -15.48 5.52
C ALA A 404 -1.29 -14.71 5.39
N PHE A 405 -2.13 -15.12 4.44
CA PHE A 405 -3.47 -14.59 4.25
C PHE A 405 -4.45 -15.42 5.05
N SER A 406 -4.82 -14.95 6.24
CA SER A 406 -5.84 -15.60 7.05
C SER A 406 -7.24 -15.26 6.54
N LEU A 407 -8.14 -16.25 6.58
CA LEU A 407 -9.55 -16.10 6.26
C LEU A 407 -10.20 -15.02 7.13
N SER A 408 -9.92 -15.02 8.43
CA SER A 408 -10.43 -14.01 9.36
C SER A 408 -9.87 -12.60 9.12
N GLY A 409 -8.66 -12.52 8.56
CA GLY A 409 -7.98 -11.25 8.30
C GLY A 409 -8.41 -10.62 6.97
N TYR A 410 -8.47 -11.42 5.91
CA TYR A 410 -8.67 -10.96 4.52
C TYR A 410 -10.12 -11.08 4.03
N GLY A 411 -10.91 -11.95 4.67
CA GLY A 411 -12.31 -12.22 4.31
C GLY A 411 -12.49 -13.33 3.28
N GLU A 412 -13.69 -13.91 3.25
CA GLU A 412 -14.03 -15.08 2.42
C GLU A 412 -13.82 -14.85 0.93
N LYS A 413 -14.18 -13.67 0.41
CA LYS A 413 -14.15 -13.37 -1.03
C LYS A 413 -12.74 -13.43 -1.60
N PHE A 414 -11.78 -12.75 -0.97
CA PHE A 414 -10.38 -12.81 -1.35
C PHE A 414 -9.77 -14.19 -1.08
N PHE A 415 -10.00 -14.73 0.12
CA PHE A 415 -9.40 -15.99 0.54
C PHE A 415 -9.81 -17.15 -0.37
N ASN A 416 -11.11 -17.31 -0.63
CA ASN A 416 -11.63 -18.39 -1.46
C ASN A 416 -11.21 -18.23 -2.92
N ASP A 417 -11.18 -16.99 -3.45
CA ASP A 417 -10.67 -16.75 -4.80
C ASP A 417 -9.20 -17.20 -4.94
N TYR A 418 -8.34 -16.80 -4.00
CA TYR A 418 -6.93 -17.17 -4.08
C TYR A 418 -6.69 -18.66 -3.82
N ALA A 419 -7.36 -19.25 -2.84
CA ALA A 419 -7.34 -20.69 -2.58
C ALA A 419 -7.79 -21.49 -3.81
N GLY A 420 -8.86 -21.05 -4.47
CA GLY A 420 -9.37 -21.65 -5.71
C GLY A 420 -8.33 -21.67 -6.82
N ARG A 421 -7.68 -20.53 -7.07
CA ARG A 421 -6.59 -20.43 -8.05
C ARG A 421 -5.39 -21.30 -7.68
N LEU A 422 -5.00 -21.29 -6.40
CA LEU A 422 -3.87 -22.08 -5.90
C LEU A 422 -4.14 -23.58 -6.05
N MET A 423 -5.37 -24.04 -5.86
CA MET A 423 -5.77 -25.45 -5.91
C MET A 423 -6.30 -25.90 -7.28
N LYS A 424 -6.40 -25.00 -8.27
CA LYS A 424 -7.09 -25.25 -9.57
C LYS A 424 -8.51 -25.79 -9.37
N ASN A 425 -9.24 -25.20 -8.44
CA ASN A 425 -10.62 -25.52 -8.17
C ASN A 425 -11.54 -24.53 -8.90
N ASP A 426 -12.37 -25.04 -9.81
CA ASP A 426 -13.29 -24.24 -10.64
C ASP A 426 -14.50 -23.70 -9.85
N ASP A 427 -14.80 -24.23 -8.64
CA ASP A 427 -15.83 -23.69 -7.74
C ASP A 427 -15.30 -23.55 -6.29
N PRO A 428 -14.50 -22.50 -6.02
CA PRO A 428 -13.96 -22.28 -4.68
C PRO A 428 -15.00 -21.81 -3.66
N THR A 429 -16.19 -21.41 -4.09
CA THR A 429 -17.23 -20.86 -3.19
C THR A 429 -18.05 -21.94 -2.50
N SER A 430 -18.03 -23.17 -3.02
CA SER A 430 -18.72 -24.34 -2.43
C SER A 430 -17.79 -25.26 -1.63
N THR A 431 -16.50 -24.93 -1.54
CA THR A 431 -15.47 -25.78 -0.94
C THR A 431 -15.10 -25.31 0.46
N SER A 432 -15.18 -26.20 1.45
CA SER A 432 -14.53 -25.99 2.75
C SER A 432 -13.05 -26.35 2.63
N TRP A 433 -12.18 -25.39 2.92
CA TRP A 433 -10.74 -25.62 2.95
C TRP A 433 -10.29 -26.26 4.27
N ASP A 434 -9.22 -27.05 4.23
CA ASP A 434 -8.61 -27.71 5.39
C ASP A 434 -7.74 -26.77 6.24
N ALA A 435 -7.39 -25.59 5.71
CA ALA A 435 -6.70 -24.51 6.41
C ALA A 435 -7.48 -23.20 6.38
N ASP A 436 -7.31 -22.36 7.40
CA ASP A 436 -7.87 -21.00 7.50
C ASP A 436 -6.86 -19.91 7.15
N SER A 437 -5.68 -20.28 6.66
CA SER A 437 -4.62 -19.37 6.21
C SER A 437 -3.86 -19.93 5.01
N ILE A 438 -3.35 -19.03 4.16
CA ILE A 438 -2.53 -19.38 3.00
C ILE A 438 -1.17 -18.71 3.16
N ALA A 439 -0.11 -19.50 3.30
CA ALA A 439 1.26 -19.03 3.35
C ALA A 439 1.72 -18.60 1.96
N VAL A 440 2.25 -17.38 1.86
CA VAL A 440 2.75 -16.83 0.60
C VAL A 440 4.16 -16.29 0.80
N MET A 441 4.97 -16.37 -0.24
CA MET A 441 6.18 -15.56 -0.36
C MET A 441 5.82 -14.17 -0.84
N ARG A 442 6.65 -13.19 -0.49
CA ARG A 442 6.48 -11.78 -0.82
C ARG A 442 7.81 -11.19 -1.29
N SER A 443 7.79 -10.67 -2.51
CA SER A 443 8.90 -9.93 -3.09
C SER A 443 8.54 -8.45 -3.23
N VAL A 444 9.39 -7.59 -2.66
CA VAL A 444 9.29 -6.14 -2.76
C VAL A 444 10.35 -5.69 -3.74
N ILE A 445 9.94 -5.23 -4.92
CA ILE A 445 10.86 -4.83 -5.99
C ILE A 445 11.09 -3.34 -5.85
N MET A 446 12.22 -2.95 -5.25
CA MET A 446 12.63 -1.53 -5.16
C MET A 446 13.81 -1.20 -6.06
N ASP A 447 14.42 -2.17 -6.73
CA ASP A 447 15.60 -1.90 -7.57
C ASP A 447 15.16 -1.35 -8.93
N PRO A 448 15.44 -0.07 -9.26
CA PRO A 448 15.11 0.51 -10.56
C PRO A 448 16.21 0.24 -11.60
N TRP A 449 17.27 -0.48 -11.23
CA TRP A 449 18.48 -0.72 -12.03
C TRP A 449 18.64 -2.17 -12.45
N LEU A 450 17.62 -3.01 -12.26
CA LEU A 450 17.67 -4.38 -12.71
C LEU A 450 17.57 -4.47 -14.24
N THR A 451 18.72 -4.61 -14.91
CA THR A 451 18.84 -4.55 -16.38
C THR A 451 18.79 -5.92 -17.06
N GLU A 452 19.26 -5.98 -18.30
CA GLU A 452 19.47 -7.22 -19.05
C GLU A 452 20.82 -7.87 -18.70
N SER A 453 20.88 -9.20 -18.85
CA SER A 453 22.08 -10.01 -18.86
C SER A 453 22.89 -9.77 -20.14
N ARG A 454 24.13 -10.31 -20.19
CA ARG A 454 25.03 -10.12 -21.35
C ARG A 454 24.48 -10.68 -22.67
N ASP A 455 23.58 -11.66 -22.62
CA ASP A 455 22.90 -12.23 -23.79
C ASP A 455 21.62 -11.46 -24.17
N GLY A 456 21.36 -10.31 -23.54
CA GLY A 456 20.26 -9.40 -23.89
C GLY A 456 18.89 -9.84 -23.37
N LYS A 457 18.85 -10.74 -22.39
CA LYS A 457 17.61 -11.14 -21.72
C LYS A 457 17.41 -10.37 -20.42
N PRO A 458 16.17 -10.14 -19.96
CA PRO A 458 15.93 -9.58 -18.63
C PRO A 458 16.62 -10.40 -17.52
N PHE A 459 17.54 -9.79 -16.76
CA PHE A 459 18.29 -10.50 -15.70
C PHE A 459 17.37 -11.08 -14.61
N ILE A 460 16.18 -10.49 -14.43
CA ILE A 460 15.16 -10.99 -13.51
C ILE A 460 14.77 -12.45 -13.78
N ILE A 461 14.89 -12.91 -15.04
CA ILE A 461 14.57 -14.29 -15.41
C ILE A 461 15.58 -15.25 -14.79
N ASP A 462 16.87 -14.88 -14.75
CA ASP A 462 17.91 -15.68 -14.12
C ASP A 462 17.71 -15.70 -12.59
N VAL A 463 17.37 -14.56 -11.99
CA VAL A 463 17.03 -14.46 -10.57
C VAL A 463 15.85 -15.37 -10.20
N VAL A 464 14.80 -15.40 -11.02
CA VAL A 464 13.63 -16.27 -10.79
C VAL A 464 13.93 -17.74 -11.13
N ALA A 465 14.87 -18.02 -12.03
CA ALA A 465 15.31 -19.37 -12.31
C ALA A 465 15.99 -20.03 -11.09
N GLU A 466 16.73 -19.26 -10.28
CA GLU A 466 17.29 -19.72 -9.00
C GLU A 466 16.18 -20.12 -8.01
N LEU A 467 15.13 -19.30 -7.88
CA LEU A 467 13.94 -19.67 -7.10
C LEU A 467 13.31 -20.97 -7.62
N GLY A 468 13.15 -21.10 -8.94
CA GLY A 468 12.62 -22.33 -9.55
C GLY A 468 13.48 -23.57 -9.28
N ALA A 469 14.80 -23.43 -9.18
CA ALA A 469 15.70 -24.52 -8.80
C ALA A 469 15.49 -24.92 -7.33
N ILE A 470 15.40 -23.94 -6.42
CA ILE A 470 15.10 -24.18 -5.00
C ILE A 470 13.77 -24.93 -4.82
N VAL A 471 12.71 -24.51 -5.52
CA VAL A 471 11.40 -25.19 -5.47
C VAL A 471 11.50 -26.64 -5.97
N GLN A 472 12.25 -26.87 -7.04
CA GLN A 472 12.45 -28.20 -7.59
C GLN A 472 13.20 -29.12 -6.61
N ASP A 473 14.20 -28.59 -5.89
CA ASP A 473 14.96 -29.35 -4.88
C ASP A 473 14.09 -29.70 -3.67
N VAL A 474 13.31 -28.73 -3.15
CA VAL A 474 12.37 -28.97 -2.05
C VAL A 474 11.34 -30.03 -2.44
N LEU A 475 10.79 -29.95 -3.66
CA LEU A 475 9.85 -30.96 -4.14
C LEU A 475 10.48 -32.36 -4.22
N GLN A 476 11.74 -32.48 -4.66
CA GLN A 476 12.43 -33.77 -4.72
C GLN A 476 12.65 -34.38 -3.33
N GLU A 477 12.92 -33.55 -2.32
CA GLU A 477 13.04 -34.00 -0.93
C GLU A 477 11.71 -34.50 -0.37
N GLU A 478 10.59 -33.81 -0.65
CA GLU A 478 9.25 -34.28 -0.25
C GLU A 478 8.83 -35.55 -1.01
N MET A 479 9.31 -35.73 -2.24
CA MET A 479 9.07 -36.92 -3.07
C MET A 479 9.97 -38.11 -2.70
N SER A 480 11.07 -37.91 -1.99
CA SER A 480 11.91 -38.98 -1.43
C SER A 480 11.26 -39.66 -0.23
#